data_AF-A0AAV5U7L1-F1
#
_entry.id   AF-A0AAV5U7L1-F1
#
_cell.length_a   1.000
_cell.length_b   1.000
_cell.length_c   1.000
_cell.angle_alpha   90.00
_cell.angle_beta   90.00
_cell.angle_gamma   90.00
#
_symmetry.space_group_name_H-M   'P 1'
#
loop_
_entity.id
_entity.type
_entity.pdbx_description
1 polymer ?
#
loop_
_entity_poly.entity_id
_entity_poly.type
_entity_poly.pdbx_seq_one_letter_code
_entity_poly.pdbx_strand_id
1 'polypeptide(L)'
;MDFLLDAYFYPYLPIELDAETKKDINQKAVRLIQVADWFCKYQSPLNMWKNHPSFLAGEILFFVLCALTFCHAWRHGGRYLYVWIGICIHALNVENLCYWIPDMDNFWQAQGILTFFGARAPLYILLGIYHMFDYTAYVMIQRLRLPWWAEGPAVGLCAVMLDFPYDIMGIKEVWWTWHDTDPNIYDRFYWVPWNSFYFHASFACSFVWILNLSRKYIVDDIYDWKKFPREFLCAFLAGTGAFWLGTIQFALFYHPAHDFFKVHSEITSILFLSFYVVIVWSVDRQSGNPGPARSGNRWWFDELACAVALEYLFFMTLVVIGQPSQIVAEGLHQAVGPCNYTQKVQTPTGLVLQKKMFLCADNYDEGYFDFKCLPGGKLKMPDDGSPLDWYAICGTDYENRAEYIVIVWGACCLFGYIFYNLASWSGETPVIPAKVYGPPRKKPETRGVNPLFPNQPEKIIEPKSTPKGKSPGRKSATAPPTSASPKQLRSRSNKKTD
;
A
#
# COMPACT_ATOMS: atom_id res chain seq x y z
N MET A 1 -38.08 12.91 8.38
CA MET A 1 -37.82 12.66 9.81
C MET A 1 -38.98 13.07 10.71
N ASP A 2 -39.62 14.22 10.44
CA ASP A 2 -40.79 14.67 11.21
C ASP A 2 -41.85 13.57 11.37
N PHE A 3 -42.24 12.93 10.26
CA PHE A 3 -43.17 11.80 10.28
C PHE A 3 -42.73 10.63 11.17
N LEU A 4 -41.45 10.26 11.17
CA LEU A 4 -40.96 9.11 11.95
C LEU A 4 -40.96 9.39 13.45
N LEU A 5 -40.57 10.61 13.85
CA LEU A 5 -40.58 11.01 15.26
C LEU A 5 -42.02 11.24 15.75
N ASP A 6 -42.89 11.82 14.93
CA ASP A 6 -44.32 11.99 15.23
C ASP A 6 -45.07 10.66 15.33
N ALA A 7 -44.76 9.68 14.49
CA ALA A 7 -45.44 8.39 14.51
C ALA A 7 -44.91 7.42 15.57
N TYR A 8 -43.60 7.45 15.87
CA TYR A 8 -42.96 6.37 16.64
C TYR A 8 -42.21 6.82 17.90
N PHE A 9 -41.97 8.12 18.10
CA PHE A 9 -41.21 8.60 19.26
C PHE A 9 -42.08 9.44 20.21
N TYR A 10 -42.67 10.54 19.71
CA TYR A 10 -43.44 11.46 20.54
C TYR A 10 -44.67 10.85 21.23
N PRO A 11 -45.43 9.91 20.62
CA PRO A 11 -46.59 9.30 21.29
C PRO A 11 -46.26 8.50 22.56
N TYR A 12 -45.00 8.11 22.74
CA TYR A 12 -44.55 7.29 23.87
C TYR A 12 -43.85 8.12 24.97
N LEU A 13 -43.73 9.44 24.79
CA LEU A 13 -43.18 10.31 25.82
C LEU A 13 -44.25 10.61 26.89
N PRO A 14 -43.90 10.54 28.19
CA PRO A 14 -44.84 10.81 29.28
C PRO A 14 -45.14 12.31 29.49
N ILE A 15 -44.71 13.18 28.56
CA ILE A 15 -44.80 14.64 28.66
C ILE A 15 -45.27 15.20 27.31
N GLU A 16 -46.24 16.11 27.34
CA GLU A 16 -46.62 16.89 26.16
C GLU A 16 -45.54 17.93 25.84
N LEU A 17 -44.87 17.76 24.70
CA LEU A 17 -43.90 18.72 24.19
C LEU A 17 -44.60 19.77 23.32
N ASP A 18 -44.24 21.04 23.52
CA ASP A 18 -44.68 22.13 22.66
C ASP A 18 -44.07 22.01 21.24
N ALA A 19 -44.65 22.73 20.29
CA ALA A 19 -44.28 22.65 18.87
C ALA A 19 -42.84 23.12 18.59
N GLU A 20 -42.32 24.08 19.37
CA GLU A 20 -40.96 24.60 19.20
C GLU A 20 -39.93 23.57 19.70
N THR A 21 -40.19 22.95 20.85
CA THR A 21 -39.35 21.87 21.38
C THR A 21 -39.34 20.65 20.46
N LYS A 22 -40.49 20.24 19.89
CA LYS A 22 -40.53 19.17 18.89
C LYS A 22 -39.70 19.50 17.64
N LYS A 23 -39.76 20.75 17.17
CA LYS A 23 -38.96 21.21 16.02
C LYS A 23 -37.46 21.16 16.32
N ASP A 24 -37.03 21.59 17.50
CA ASP A 24 -35.62 21.52 17.92
C ASP A 24 -35.13 20.07 18.02
N ILE A 25 -35.94 19.17 18.60
CA ILE A 25 -35.64 17.73 18.66
C ILE A 25 -35.54 17.13 17.25
N ASN A 26 -36.49 17.45 16.36
CA ASN A 26 -36.45 16.97 14.97
C ASN A 26 -35.19 17.45 14.25
N GLN A 27 -34.80 18.72 14.40
CA GLN A 27 -33.57 19.26 13.81
C GLN A 27 -32.32 18.57 14.35
N LYS A 28 -32.24 18.33 15.67
CA LYS A 28 -31.13 17.59 16.28
C LYS A 28 -31.06 16.14 15.81
N ALA A 29 -32.21 15.48 15.67
CA ALA A 29 -32.28 14.11 15.16
C ALA A 29 -31.86 14.03 13.69
N VAL A 30 -32.32 14.97 12.85
CA VAL A 30 -31.86 15.09 11.45
C VAL A 30 -30.35 15.29 11.40
N ARG A 31 -29.80 16.19 12.23
CA ARG A 31 -28.36 16.43 12.28
C ARG A 31 -27.58 15.18 12.73
N LEU A 32 -28.08 14.45 13.71
CA LEU A 32 -27.46 13.18 14.14
C LEU A 32 -27.46 12.14 13.02
N ILE A 33 -28.57 12.01 12.29
CA ILE A 33 -28.67 11.10 11.15
C ILE A 33 -27.75 11.54 10.02
N GLN A 34 -27.66 12.84 9.72
CA GLN A 34 -26.72 13.37 8.73
C GLN A 34 -25.27 13.07 9.10
N VAL A 35 -24.91 13.21 10.39
CA VAL A 35 -23.57 12.86 10.87
C VAL A 35 -23.34 11.35 10.77
N ALA A 36 -24.34 10.52 11.09
CA ALA A 36 -24.23 9.08 10.98
C ALA A 36 -24.13 8.60 9.53
N ASP A 37 -24.95 9.15 8.63
CA ASP A 37 -24.96 8.87 7.19
C ASP A 37 -23.66 9.33 6.53
N TRP A 38 -23.16 10.50 6.91
CA TRP A 38 -21.84 10.96 6.51
C TRP A 38 -20.73 10.04 7.07
N PHE A 39 -20.83 9.59 8.31
CA PHE A 39 -19.79 8.75 8.89
C PHE A 39 -19.74 7.37 8.22
N CYS A 40 -20.90 6.72 8.04
CA CYS A 40 -21.01 5.38 7.50
C CYS A 40 -22.34 5.18 6.77
N LYS A 41 -22.27 4.98 5.46
CA LYS A 41 -23.39 4.60 4.60
C LYS A 41 -23.43 3.09 4.42
N TYR A 42 -24.62 2.51 4.57
CA TYR A 42 -24.85 1.08 4.35
C TYR A 42 -25.51 0.85 2.99
N GLN A 43 -25.02 -0.15 2.26
CA GLN A 43 -25.64 -0.63 1.03
C GLN A 43 -26.02 -2.11 1.16
N SER A 44 -27.20 -2.45 0.65
CA SER A 44 -27.67 -3.85 0.67
C SER A 44 -26.78 -4.73 -0.23
N PRO A 45 -26.21 -5.83 0.29
CA PRO A 45 -25.44 -6.77 -0.52
C PRO A 45 -26.26 -7.38 -1.67
N LEU A 46 -27.57 -7.52 -1.51
CA LEU A 46 -28.46 -8.02 -2.56
C LEU A 46 -28.59 -7.03 -3.73
N ASN A 47 -28.52 -5.73 -3.46
CA ASN A 47 -28.51 -4.71 -4.51
C ASN A 47 -27.16 -4.72 -5.24
N MET A 48 -26.06 -4.83 -4.49
CA MET A 48 -24.72 -4.95 -5.05
C MET A 48 -24.58 -6.20 -5.92
N TRP A 49 -25.10 -7.35 -5.48
CA TRP A 49 -25.06 -8.58 -6.28
C TRP A 49 -25.78 -8.45 -7.62
N LYS A 50 -26.88 -7.68 -7.68
CA LYS A 50 -27.65 -7.48 -8.91
C LYS A 50 -26.98 -6.51 -9.88
N ASN A 51 -26.38 -5.44 -9.35
CA ASN A 51 -25.91 -4.32 -10.18
C ASN A 51 -24.39 -4.29 -10.35
N HIS A 52 -23.64 -4.80 -9.38
CA HIS A 52 -22.17 -4.73 -9.32
C HIS A 52 -21.55 -5.96 -8.63
N PRO A 53 -21.80 -7.18 -9.16
CA PRO A 53 -21.41 -8.42 -8.49
C PRO A 53 -19.89 -8.61 -8.35
N SER A 54 -19.10 -8.14 -9.31
CA SER A 54 -17.63 -8.23 -9.26
C SER A 54 -17.05 -7.42 -8.11
N PHE A 55 -17.60 -6.22 -7.85
CA PHE A 55 -17.19 -5.38 -6.73
C PHE A 55 -17.54 -6.02 -5.37
N LEU A 56 -18.73 -6.59 -5.21
CA LEU A 56 -19.08 -7.32 -4.00
C LEU A 56 -18.14 -8.52 -3.77
N ALA A 57 -17.79 -9.25 -4.83
CA ALA A 57 -16.84 -10.34 -4.73
C ALA A 57 -15.43 -9.86 -4.36
N GLY A 58 -15.00 -8.72 -4.90
CA GLY A 58 -13.76 -8.04 -4.51
C GLY A 58 -13.76 -7.62 -3.05
N GLU A 59 -14.86 -7.04 -2.56
CA GLU A 59 -15.00 -6.62 -1.16
C GLU A 59 -14.85 -7.82 -0.20
N ILE A 60 -15.52 -8.93 -0.49
CA ILE A 60 -15.43 -10.17 0.27
C ILE A 60 -14.01 -10.73 0.25
N LEU A 61 -13.37 -10.77 -0.93
CA LEU A 61 -11.98 -11.20 -1.08
C LEU A 61 -11.08 -10.38 -0.16
N PHE A 62 -11.09 -9.06 -0.26
CA PHE A 62 -10.19 -8.20 0.51
C PHE A 62 -10.45 -8.25 2.02
N PHE A 63 -11.66 -8.56 2.48
CA PHE A 63 -11.90 -8.89 3.89
C PHE A 63 -11.25 -10.22 4.30
N VAL A 64 -11.30 -11.25 3.45
CA VAL A 64 -10.58 -12.51 3.68
C VAL A 64 -9.07 -12.28 3.70
N LEU A 65 -8.53 -11.49 2.76
CA LEU A 65 -7.10 -11.14 2.71
C LEU A 65 -6.69 -10.35 3.96
N CYS A 66 -7.49 -9.38 4.40
CA CYS A 66 -7.30 -8.64 5.66
C CYS A 66 -7.23 -9.60 6.87
N ALA A 67 -8.14 -10.57 6.95
CA ALA A 67 -8.14 -11.56 8.02
C ALA A 67 -6.86 -12.42 8.00
N LEU A 68 -6.39 -12.83 6.82
CA LEU A 68 -5.14 -13.58 6.67
C LEU A 68 -3.92 -12.77 7.11
N THR A 69 -3.81 -11.50 6.69
CA THR A 69 -2.71 -10.62 7.11
C THR A 69 -2.76 -10.33 8.61
N PHE A 70 -3.95 -10.17 9.19
CA PHE A 70 -4.14 -10.02 10.62
C PHE A 70 -3.76 -11.30 11.38
N CYS A 71 -4.17 -12.48 10.92
CA CYS A 71 -3.78 -13.76 11.50
C CYS A 71 -2.26 -13.92 11.52
N HIS A 72 -1.58 -13.56 10.42
CA HIS A 72 -0.12 -13.54 10.38
C HIS A 72 0.46 -12.55 11.41
N ALA A 73 -0.04 -11.31 11.44
CA ALA A 73 0.42 -10.28 12.37
C ALA A 73 0.23 -10.67 13.83
N TRP A 74 -0.90 -11.31 14.14
CA TRP A 74 -1.24 -11.81 15.47
C TRP A 74 -0.36 -12.99 15.87
N ARG A 75 -0.17 -13.97 14.97
CA ARG A 75 0.65 -15.17 15.21
C ARG A 75 2.11 -14.81 15.48
N HIS A 76 2.67 -13.86 14.73
CA HIS A 76 4.04 -13.38 14.94
C HIS A 76 4.15 -12.37 16.09
N GLY A 77 3.08 -11.63 16.38
CA GLY A 77 3.00 -10.69 17.49
C GLY A 77 4.02 -9.56 17.46
N GLY A 78 4.17 -8.89 18.61
CA GLY A 78 5.16 -7.83 18.79
C GLY A 78 5.04 -6.72 17.74
N ARG A 79 6.14 -6.40 17.06
CA ARG A 79 6.20 -5.30 16.08
C ARG A 79 5.32 -5.51 14.84
N TYR A 80 5.04 -6.75 14.46
CA TYR A 80 4.21 -7.03 13.29
C TYR A 80 2.78 -6.51 13.47
N LEU A 81 2.23 -6.63 14.68
CA LEU A 81 0.91 -6.06 15.01
C LEU A 81 0.92 -4.52 14.93
N TYR A 82 1.99 -3.87 15.39
CA TYR A 82 2.10 -2.40 15.26
C TYR A 82 2.29 -1.96 13.80
N VAL A 83 2.96 -2.76 12.97
CA VAL A 83 3.03 -2.48 11.52
C VAL A 83 1.64 -2.55 10.91
N TRP A 84 0.88 -3.61 11.20
CA TRP A 84 -0.49 -3.77 10.73
C TRP A 84 -1.36 -2.57 11.16
N ILE A 85 -1.30 -2.15 12.43
CA ILE A 85 -2.00 -0.94 12.92
C ILE A 85 -1.50 0.33 12.22
N GLY A 86 -0.19 0.46 12.01
CA GLY A 86 0.41 1.59 11.30
C GLY A 86 -0.08 1.72 9.86
N ILE A 87 -0.30 0.60 9.18
CA ILE A 87 -0.86 0.55 7.82
C ILE A 87 -2.33 0.96 7.83
N CYS A 88 -3.12 0.57 8.84
CA CYS A 88 -4.47 1.10 9.01
C CYS A 88 -4.48 2.63 9.18
N ILE A 89 -3.55 3.18 9.97
CA ILE A 89 -3.38 4.63 10.09
C ILE A 89 -2.95 5.25 8.76
N HIS A 90 -2.09 4.57 8.01
CA HIS A 90 -1.66 4.99 6.67
C HIS A 90 -2.85 5.09 5.72
N ALA A 91 -3.64 4.04 5.60
CA ALA A 91 -4.85 3.99 4.78
C ALA A 91 -5.82 5.13 5.12
N LEU A 92 -6.13 5.28 6.41
CA LEU A 92 -6.99 6.37 6.88
C LEU A 92 -6.44 7.74 6.50
N ASN A 93 -5.13 7.94 6.60
CA ASN A 93 -4.50 9.21 6.28
C ASN A 93 -4.51 9.50 4.77
N VAL A 94 -4.16 8.51 3.93
CA VAL A 94 -4.16 8.68 2.46
C VAL A 94 -5.57 8.98 1.96
N GLU A 95 -6.56 8.15 2.31
CA GLU A 95 -7.93 8.32 1.84
C GLU A 95 -8.52 9.66 2.31
N ASN A 96 -8.37 10.02 3.60
CA ASN A 96 -8.88 11.30 4.09
C ASN A 96 -8.18 12.49 3.40
N LEU A 97 -6.88 12.46 3.19
CA LEU A 97 -6.21 13.60 2.54
C LEU A 97 -6.66 13.76 1.08
N CYS A 98 -6.87 12.65 0.35
CA CYS A 98 -7.34 12.70 -1.02
C CYS A 98 -8.77 13.28 -1.14
N TYR A 99 -9.63 13.08 -0.13
CA TYR A 99 -11.01 13.59 -0.19
C TYR A 99 -11.16 15.02 0.34
N TRP A 100 -10.30 15.43 1.27
CA TRP A 100 -10.44 16.74 1.94
C TRP A 100 -9.64 17.85 1.28
N ILE A 101 -8.64 17.51 0.46
CA ILE A 101 -7.85 18.47 -0.31
C ILE A 101 -8.42 18.52 -1.73
N PRO A 102 -9.08 19.62 -2.15
CA PRO A 102 -9.73 19.68 -3.47
C PRO A 102 -8.79 19.44 -4.66
N ASP A 103 -7.51 19.79 -4.51
CA ASP A 103 -6.48 19.58 -5.52
C ASP A 103 -6.12 18.10 -5.70
N MET A 104 -6.44 17.26 -4.71
CA MET A 104 -6.18 15.81 -4.70
C MET A 104 -7.44 14.97 -4.87
N ASP A 105 -8.61 15.62 -4.90
CA ASP A 105 -9.88 14.95 -5.14
C ASP A 105 -9.99 14.56 -6.61
N ASN A 106 -9.57 13.32 -6.92
CA ASN A 106 -9.37 12.86 -8.29
C ASN A 106 -9.89 11.44 -8.57
N PHE A 107 -10.50 10.76 -7.59
CA PHE A 107 -11.19 9.48 -7.82
C PHE A 107 -12.46 9.32 -6.96
N TRP A 108 -13.36 8.43 -7.40
CA TRP A 108 -14.59 8.09 -6.69
C TRP A 108 -14.81 6.59 -6.66
N GLN A 109 -14.93 6.04 -5.46
CA GLN A 109 -15.14 4.61 -5.25
C GLN A 109 -16.61 4.22 -5.41
N ALA A 110 -16.83 3.01 -5.93
CA ALA A 110 -18.13 2.36 -5.86
C ALA A 110 -18.55 2.13 -4.41
N GLN A 111 -19.85 2.02 -4.19
CA GLN A 111 -20.43 1.99 -2.85
C GLN A 111 -20.40 0.57 -2.28
N GLY A 112 -19.55 0.35 -1.26
CA GLY A 112 -19.40 -0.91 -0.54
C GLY A 112 -20.55 -1.21 0.41
N ILE A 113 -20.54 -2.40 1.01
CA ILE A 113 -21.48 -2.77 2.08
C ILE A 113 -21.48 -1.70 3.18
N LEU A 114 -20.28 -1.23 3.54
CA LEU A 114 -20.07 -0.08 4.41
C LEU A 114 -19.13 0.91 3.72
N THR A 115 -19.59 2.15 3.54
CA THR A 115 -18.80 3.23 2.92
C THR A 115 -18.72 4.43 3.87
N PHE A 116 -17.50 4.85 4.18
CA PHE A 116 -17.21 5.88 5.17
C PHE A 116 -16.95 7.25 4.53
N PHE A 117 -16.94 8.29 5.38
CA PHE A 117 -16.51 9.66 5.05
C PHE A 117 -17.31 10.30 3.90
N GLY A 118 -18.63 10.24 3.99
CA GLY A 118 -19.55 10.84 3.03
C GLY A 118 -19.62 10.02 1.75
N ALA A 119 -19.70 8.69 1.88
CA ALA A 119 -19.76 7.76 0.75
C ALA A 119 -18.51 7.78 -0.16
N ARG A 120 -17.33 8.05 0.42
CA ARG A 120 -16.04 8.16 -0.32
C ARG A 120 -15.16 6.91 -0.20
N ALA A 121 -15.04 6.34 1.00
CA ALA A 121 -14.11 5.24 1.29
C ALA A 121 -14.86 3.96 1.72
N PRO A 122 -15.02 2.97 0.83
CA PRO A 122 -15.48 1.65 1.20
C PRO A 122 -14.57 1.00 2.26
N LEU A 123 -15.15 0.20 3.14
CA LEU A 123 -14.41 -0.41 4.25
C LEU A 123 -13.26 -1.32 3.77
N TYR A 124 -13.43 -2.01 2.63
CA TYR A 124 -12.38 -2.87 2.09
C TYR A 124 -11.15 -2.09 1.60
N ILE A 125 -11.28 -0.81 1.24
CA ILE A 125 -10.13 0.05 0.95
C ILE A 125 -9.37 0.27 2.26
N LEU A 126 -10.05 0.74 3.30
CA LEU A 126 -9.45 1.11 4.58
C LEU A 126 -8.80 -0.08 5.31
N LEU A 127 -9.41 -1.26 5.27
CA LEU A 127 -8.95 -2.43 6.02
C LEU A 127 -8.41 -3.55 5.13
N GLY A 128 -8.82 -3.66 3.88
CA GLY A 128 -8.44 -4.76 3.00
C GLY A 128 -7.19 -4.46 2.20
N ILE A 129 -7.26 -3.46 1.32
CA ILE A 129 -6.28 -3.20 0.28
C ILE A 129 -4.91 -2.84 0.83
N TYR A 130 -4.80 -1.81 1.66
CA TYR A 130 -3.50 -1.41 2.22
C TYR A 130 -2.86 -2.52 3.06
N HIS A 131 -3.68 -3.29 3.79
CA HIS A 131 -3.15 -4.43 4.53
C HIS A 131 -2.71 -5.55 3.60
N MET A 132 -3.45 -5.83 2.53
CA MET A 132 -3.01 -6.82 1.55
C MET A 132 -1.70 -6.39 0.90
N PHE A 133 -1.58 -5.14 0.44
CA PHE A 133 -0.45 -4.70 -0.37
C PHE A 133 0.76 -4.37 0.50
N ASP A 134 0.63 -3.42 1.43
CA ASP A 134 1.77 -2.89 2.18
C ASP A 134 2.28 -3.88 3.23
N TYR A 135 1.38 -4.57 3.95
CA TYR A 135 1.80 -5.49 5.01
C TYR A 135 2.45 -6.73 4.41
N THR A 136 1.83 -7.31 3.37
CA THR A 136 2.41 -8.47 2.66
C THR A 136 3.76 -8.10 2.05
N ALA A 137 3.85 -6.97 1.33
CA ALA A 137 5.11 -6.48 0.78
C ALA A 137 6.17 -6.30 1.88
N TYR A 138 5.84 -5.65 2.99
CA TYR A 138 6.73 -5.46 4.12
C TYR A 138 7.28 -6.78 4.67
N VAL A 139 6.41 -7.75 4.95
CA VAL A 139 6.83 -9.03 5.52
C VAL A 139 7.67 -9.85 4.54
N MET A 140 7.29 -9.86 3.26
CA MET A 140 8.02 -10.60 2.22
C MET A 140 9.43 -10.05 2.04
N ILE A 141 9.58 -8.72 2.01
CA ILE A 141 10.89 -8.07 1.87
C ILE A 141 11.76 -8.22 3.11
N GLN A 142 11.17 -8.25 4.31
CA GLN A 142 11.90 -8.50 5.55
C GLN A 142 12.69 -9.83 5.53
N ARG A 143 12.29 -10.80 4.69
CA ARG A 143 13.01 -12.08 4.49
C ARG A 143 14.32 -11.94 3.73
N LEU A 144 14.46 -10.89 2.91
CA LEU A 144 15.68 -10.59 2.16
C LEU A 144 16.77 -9.96 3.04
N ARG A 145 16.43 -9.51 4.26
CA ARG A 145 17.38 -8.88 5.20
C ARG A 145 18.14 -7.69 4.58
N LEU A 146 17.44 -6.92 3.74
CA LEU A 146 18.00 -5.73 3.12
C LEU A 146 18.36 -4.67 4.19
N PRO A 147 19.38 -3.84 3.93
CA PRO A 147 19.63 -2.66 4.75
C PRO A 147 18.45 -1.68 4.65
N TRP A 148 18.26 -0.88 5.71
CA TRP A 148 17.10 -0.01 5.89
C TRP A 148 16.79 0.92 4.70
N TRP A 149 17.82 1.38 3.97
CA TRP A 149 17.66 2.30 2.85
C TRP A 149 17.18 1.62 1.56
N ALA A 150 17.44 0.32 1.38
CA ALA A 150 16.97 -0.46 0.24
C ALA A 150 15.69 -1.24 0.53
N GLU A 151 15.37 -1.46 1.82
CA GLU A 151 14.16 -2.13 2.25
C GLU A 151 12.90 -1.38 1.79
N GLY A 152 12.84 -0.06 1.99
CA GLY A 152 11.72 0.78 1.54
C GLY A 152 11.43 0.65 0.04
N PRO A 153 12.41 0.90 -0.85
CA PRO A 153 12.24 0.72 -2.29
C PRO A 153 11.75 -0.69 -2.69
N ALA A 154 12.27 -1.73 -2.04
CA ALA A 154 11.83 -3.10 -2.30
C ALA A 154 10.37 -3.35 -1.89
N VAL A 155 9.93 -2.78 -0.76
CA VAL A 155 8.53 -2.84 -0.32
C VAL A 155 7.64 -2.07 -1.30
N GLY A 156 8.07 -0.89 -1.75
CA GLY A 156 7.35 -0.12 -2.77
C GLY A 156 7.14 -0.89 -4.08
N LEU A 157 8.18 -1.57 -4.57
CA LEU A 157 8.06 -2.42 -5.76
C LEU A 157 7.09 -3.59 -5.54
N CYS A 158 7.14 -4.25 -4.39
CA CYS A 158 6.24 -5.36 -4.08
C CYS A 158 4.78 -4.90 -3.91
N ALA A 159 4.56 -3.72 -3.32
CA ALA A 159 3.22 -3.14 -3.22
C ALA A 159 2.62 -2.92 -4.60
N VAL A 160 3.38 -2.33 -5.54
CA VAL A 160 2.93 -2.15 -6.95
C VAL A 160 2.68 -3.49 -7.64
N MET A 161 3.48 -4.54 -7.38
CA MET A 161 3.24 -5.86 -7.97
C MET A 161 1.92 -6.50 -7.50
N LEU A 162 1.49 -6.25 -6.26
CA LEU A 162 0.19 -6.71 -5.75
C LEU A 162 -0.94 -5.85 -6.34
N ASP A 163 -0.75 -4.54 -6.33
CA ASP A 163 -1.72 -3.55 -6.80
C ASP A 163 -2.01 -3.61 -8.31
N PHE A 164 -1.02 -3.96 -9.14
CA PHE A 164 -1.12 -3.90 -10.61
C PHE A 164 -2.36 -4.60 -11.21
N PRO A 165 -2.65 -5.89 -10.93
CA PRO A 165 -3.87 -6.52 -11.44
C PRO A 165 -5.15 -5.93 -10.83
N TYR A 166 -5.10 -5.48 -9.58
CA TYR A 166 -6.22 -4.82 -8.90
C TYR A 166 -6.58 -3.51 -9.61
N ASP A 167 -5.60 -2.66 -9.91
CA ASP A 167 -5.80 -1.36 -10.55
C ASP A 167 -6.43 -1.49 -11.95
N ILE A 168 -5.89 -2.39 -12.78
CA ILE A 168 -6.40 -2.63 -14.14
C ILE A 168 -7.84 -3.17 -14.11
N MET A 169 -8.08 -4.18 -13.28
CA MET A 169 -9.39 -4.83 -13.23
C MET A 169 -10.43 -4.00 -12.51
N GLY A 170 -10.02 -3.29 -11.46
CA GLY A 170 -10.92 -2.44 -10.68
C GLY A 170 -11.46 -1.29 -11.51
N ILE A 171 -10.64 -0.61 -12.31
CA ILE A 171 -11.15 0.39 -13.26
C ILE A 171 -12.02 -0.23 -14.34
N LYS A 172 -11.60 -1.35 -14.94
CA LYS A 172 -12.38 -1.98 -16.00
C LYS A 172 -13.75 -2.47 -15.52
N GLU A 173 -13.83 -2.92 -14.28
CA GLU A 173 -15.06 -3.36 -13.63
C GLU A 173 -15.75 -2.22 -12.85
N VAL A 174 -15.30 -0.96 -13.02
CA VAL A 174 -15.92 0.26 -12.46
C VAL A 174 -16.01 0.24 -10.92
N TRP A 175 -15.02 -0.36 -10.24
CA TRP A 175 -14.89 -0.33 -8.78
C TRP A 175 -14.56 1.06 -8.26
N TRP A 176 -13.91 1.87 -9.08
CA TRP A 176 -13.81 3.32 -8.92
C TRP A 176 -13.72 4.00 -10.28
N THR A 177 -13.83 5.31 -10.27
CA THR A 177 -13.63 6.18 -11.42
C THR A 177 -12.54 7.19 -11.11
N TRP A 178 -11.83 7.63 -12.14
CA TRP A 178 -10.88 8.73 -12.07
C TRP A 178 -11.49 10.03 -12.58
N HIS A 179 -10.88 11.15 -12.24
CA HIS A 179 -11.27 12.46 -12.73
C HIS A 179 -10.87 12.65 -14.20
N ASP A 180 -11.84 13.03 -15.03
CA ASP A 180 -11.74 13.13 -16.51
C ASP A 180 -10.57 14.01 -16.98
N THR A 181 -10.42 15.20 -16.39
CA THR A 181 -9.47 16.22 -16.89
C THR A 181 -8.35 16.60 -15.92
N ASP A 182 -8.08 15.78 -14.89
CA ASP A 182 -7.04 16.12 -13.93
C ASP A 182 -5.65 15.86 -14.56
N PRO A 183 -4.79 16.90 -14.70
CA PRO A 183 -3.51 16.78 -15.39
C PRO A 183 -2.51 15.87 -14.68
N ASN A 184 -2.69 15.61 -13.37
CA ASN A 184 -1.81 14.70 -12.63
C ASN A 184 -2.17 13.23 -12.87
N ILE A 185 -3.27 12.92 -13.54
CA ILE A 185 -3.70 11.53 -13.81
C ILE A 185 -4.18 11.35 -15.25
N TYR A 186 -3.81 12.30 -16.12
CA TYR A 186 -4.23 12.32 -17.51
C TYR A 186 -3.60 11.17 -18.32
N ASP A 187 -2.30 10.95 -18.14
CA ASP A 187 -1.57 9.87 -18.81
C ASP A 187 -1.89 8.53 -18.16
N ARG A 188 -2.53 7.63 -18.93
CA ARG A 188 -3.08 6.38 -18.42
C ARG A 188 -2.67 5.16 -19.24
N PHE A 189 -2.68 4.01 -18.57
CA PHE A 189 -2.46 2.68 -19.13
C PHE A 189 -3.67 1.80 -18.74
N TYR A 190 -4.43 1.32 -19.72
CA TYR A 190 -5.72 0.64 -19.47
C TYR A 190 -6.67 1.44 -18.55
N TRP A 191 -6.70 2.76 -18.73
CA TRP A 191 -7.45 3.72 -17.90
C TRP A 191 -6.96 3.89 -16.46
N VAL A 192 -5.84 3.24 -16.10
CA VAL A 192 -5.15 3.44 -14.81
C VAL A 192 -4.08 4.53 -14.97
N PRO A 193 -4.07 5.58 -14.14
CA PRO A 193 -3.03 6.60 -14.16
C PRO A 193 -1.66 6.02 -13.84
N TRP A 194 -0.64 6.37 -14.64
CA TRP A 194 0.75 5.98 -14.35
C TRP A 194 1.25 6.46 -12.98
N ASN A 195 0.66 7.54 -12.48
CA ASN A 195 0.98 8.09 -11.17
C ASN A 195 0.39 7.27 -10.02
N SER A 196 -0.64 6.42 -10.26
CA SER A 196 -1.16 5.49 -9.25
C SER A 196 -0.05 4.56 -8.74
N PHE A 197 0.62 3.87 -9.67
CA PHE A 197 1.76 2.98 -9.35
C PHE A 197 2.92 3.72 -8.67
N TYR A 198 3.16 4.97 -9.08
CA TYR A 198 4.17 5.81 -8.43
C TYR A 198 3.79 6.05 -6.96
N PHE A 199 2.57 6.51 -6.70
CA PHE A 199 2.09 6.83 -5.36
C PHE A 199 2.16 5.60 -4.45
N HIS A 200 1.64 4.46 -4.88
CA HIS A 200 1.74 3.19 -4.13
C HIS A 200 3.19 2.82 -3.80
N ALA A 201 4.11 2.86 -4.77
CA ALA A 201 5.51 2.56 -4.50
C ALA A 201 6.15 3.56 -3.51
N SER A 202 5.91 4.85 -3.71
CA SER A 202 6.54 5.91 -2.92
C SER A 202 6.01 5.99 -1.48
N PHE A 203 4.70 5.76 -1.27
CA PHE A 203 4.07 5.75 0.04
C PHE A 203 4.50 4.53 0.85
N ALA A 204 4.48 3.33 0.26
CA ALA A 204 4.93 2.12 0.92
C ALA A 204 6.44 2.20 1.27
N CYS A 205 7.27 2.72 0.37
CA CYS A 205 8.69 3.00 0.66
C CYS A 205 8.86 3.97 1.83
N SER A 206 8.12 5.08 1.81
CA SER A 206 8.17 6.11 2.84
C SER A 206 7.74 5.60 4.20
N PHE A 207 6.68 4.79 4.25
CA PHE A 207 6.20 4.14 5.45
C PHE A 207 7.30 3.33 6.12
N VAL A 208 7.99 2.47 5.36
CA VAL A 208 9.07 1.62 5.87
C VAL A 208 10.25 2.44 6.35
N TRP A 209 10.68 3.46 5.60
CA TRP A 209 11.78 4.32 6.02
C TRP A 209 11.48 5.06 7.32
N ILE A 210 10.30 5.66 7.44
CA ILE A 210 9.91 6.38 8.65
C ILE A 210 9.77 5.41 9.82
N LEU A 211 9.19 4.23 9.61
CA LEU A 211 9.06 3.20 10.62
C LEU A 211 10.42 2.72 11.15
N ASN A 212 11.35 2.41 10.25
CA ASN A 212 12.69 1.95 10.62
C ASN A 212 13.50 3.05 11.30
N LEU A 213 13.43 4.29 10.78
CA LEU A 213 14.13 5.43 11.36
C LEU A 213 13.59 5.78 12.74
N SER A 214 12.26 5.86 12.90
CA SER A 214 11.62 6.13 14.18
C SER A 214 11.95 5.04 15.19
N ARG A 215 11.90 3.76 14.80
CA ARG A 215 12.27 2.66 15.70
C ARG A 215 13.71 2.74 16.17
N LYS A 216 14.64 3.07 15.27
CA LYS A 216 16.07 3.23 15.60
C LYS A 216 16.32 4.29 16.68
N TYR A 217 15.53 5.36 16.73
CA TYR A 217 15.72 6.45 17.67
C TYR A 217 14.85 6.37 18.93
N ILE A 218 13.69 5.70 18.87
CA ILE A 218 12.67 5.77 19.92
C ILE A 218 12.62 4.47 20.76
N VAL A 219 12.93 3.31 20.17
CA VAL A 219 12.84 1.98 20.83
C VAL A 219 14.17 1.22 20.77
N ASP A 220 14.31 0.20 21.62
CA ASP A 220 15.49 -0.68 21.63
C ASP A 220 15.39 -1.72 20.50
N ASP A 221 16.50 -2.30 20.04
CA ASP A 221 16.45 -3.38 19.04
C ASP A 221 15.62 -4.59 19.50
N ILE A 222 15.70 -4.92 20.80
CA ILE A 222 14.92 -5.98 21.44
C ILE A 222 13.55 -5.45 21.83
N TYR A 223 12.50 -6.09 21.33
CA TYR A 223 11.11 -5.72 21.61
C TYR A 223 10.79 -5.83 23.10
N ASP A 224 10.10 -4.82 23.62
CA ASP A 224 9.72 -4.70 25.03
C ASP A 224 8.27 -4.24 25.13
N TRP A 225 7.37 -5.15 25.54
CA TRP A 225 5.93 -4.86 25.61
C TRP A 225 5.60 -3.71 26.57
N LYS A 226 6.44 -3.44 27.57
CA LYS A 226 6.25 -2.30 28.49
C LYS A 226 6.47 -0.96 27.80
N LYS A 227 7.16 -0.94 26.66
CA LYS A 227 7.38 0.23 25.81
C LYS A 227 6.36 0.31 24.66
N PHE A 228 5.20 -0.36 24.78
CA PHE A 228 4.16 -0.31 23.74
C PHE A 228 3.77 1.10 23.26
N PRO A 229 3.72 2.17 24.09
CA PRO A 229 3.35 3.49 23.60
C PRO A 229 4.37 4.05 22.60
N ARG A 230 5.64 3.66 22.76
CA ARG A 230 6.74 4.05 21.88
C ARG A 230 6.70 3.31 20.55
N GLU A 231 6.37 2.02 20.58
CA GLU A 231 6.16 1.22 19.36
C GLU A 231 4.93 1.73 18.58
N PHE A 232 3.83 2.04 19.28
CA PHE A 232 2.67 2.68 18.68
C PHE A 232 3.02 4.06 18.09
N LEU A 233 3.81 4.88 18.78
CA LEU A 233 4.27 6.16 18.25
C LEU A 233 5.07 5.98 16.95
N CYS A 234 5.95 4.99 16.85
CA CYS A 234 6.69 4.71 15.60
C CYS A 234 5.73 4.34 14.45
N ALA A 235 4.75 3.47 14.71
CA ALA A 235 3.74 3.09 13.74
C ALA A 235 2.85 4.27 13.33
N PHE A 236 2.46 5.12 14.28
CA PHE A 236 1.68 6.33 14.04
C PHE A 236 2.46 7.35 13.18
N LEU A 237 3.73 7.59 13.51
CA LEU A 237 4.61 8.46 12.71
C LEU A 237 4.79 7.93 11.29
N ALA A 238 4.94 6.61 11.12
CA ALA A 238 5.01 5.99 9.80
C ALA A 238 3.70 6.15 9.02
N GLY A 239 2.55 5.83 9.63
CA GLY A 239 1.25 5.93 8.95
C GLY A 239 0.89 7.35 8.54
N THR A 240 1.17 8.34 9.39
CA THR A 240 0.89 9.75 9.10
C THR A 240 1.93 10.39 8.17
N GLY A 241 3.21 10.05 8.34
CA GLY A 241 4.32 10.65 7.60
C GLY A 241 4.55 10.06 6.21
N ALA A 242 4.10 8.83 5.95
CA ALA A 242 4.33 8.13 4.68
C ALA A 242 3.80 8.90 3.47
N PHE A 243 2.59 9.45 3.58
CA PHE A 243 1.98 10.28 2.55
C PHE A 243 2.87 11.49 2.21
N TRP A 244 3.27 12.27 3.22
CA TRP A 244 4.05 13.48 3.01
C TRP A 244 5.42 13.19 2.38
N LEU A 245 6.13 12.19 2.90
CA LEU A 245 7.43 11.82 2.36
C LEU A 245 7.31 11.23 0.95
N GLY A 246 6.28 10.43 0.65
CA GLY A 246 6.09 9.91 -0.70
C GLY A 246 5.68 10.98 -1.70
N THR A 247 4.87 11.96 -1.29
CA THR A 247 4.56 13.14 -2.12
C THR A 247 5.81 13.97 -2.40
N ILE A 248 6.76 14.08 -1.46
CA ILE A 248 8.07 14.69 -1.71
C ILE A 248 8.86 13.88 -2.74
N GLN A 249 8.88 12.55 -2.62
CA GLN A 249 9.56 11.69 -3.60
C GLN A 249 8.95 11.85 -5.00
N PHE A 250 7.62 11.91 -5.11
CA PHE A 250 6.92 12.22 -6.35
C PHE A 250 7.31 13.59 -6.87
N ALA A 251 7.21 14.62 -6.04
CA ALA A 251 7.43 15.99 -6.46
C ALA A 251 8.86 16.26 -6.97
N LEU A 252 9.86 15.57 -6.42
CA LEU A 252 11.26 15.75 -6.79
C LEU A 252 11.62 15.15 -8.15
N PHE A 253 10.95 14.08 -8.58
CA PHE A 253 11.24 13.43 -9.87
C PHE A 253 10.20 13.75 -10.93
N TYR A 254 8.92 13.69 -10.57
CA TYR A 254 7.81 13.86 -11.50
C TYR A 254 7.71 15.30 -12.01
N HIS A 255 7.52 16.29 -11.13
CA HIS A 255 7.26 17.67 -11.58
C HIS A 255 8.39 18.27 -12.42
N PRO A 256 9.68 18.08 -12.09
CA PRO A 256 10.78 18.50 -12.96
C PRO A 256 10.65 17.95 -14.38
N ALA A 257 10.42 16.64 -14.54
CA ALA A 257 10.35 15.98 -15.83
C ALA A 257 9.03 16.24 -16.58
N HIS A 258 7.90 16.02 -15.92
CA HIS A 258 6.59 16.12 -16.53
C HIS A 258 6.15 17.58 -16.71
N ASP A 259 6.26 18.42 -15.69
CA ASP A 259 5.62 19.75 -15.77
C ASP A 259 6.47 20.75 -16.56
N PHE A 260 7.80 20.74 -16.39
CA PHE A 260 8.69 21.64 -17.13
C PHE A 260 9.11 21.08 -18.48
N PHE A 261 9.48 19.79 -18.57
CA PHE A 261 9.97 19.18 -19.81
C PHE A 261 8.89 18.44 -20.61
N LYS A 262 7.65 18.36 -20.13
CA LYS A 262 6.53 17.68 -20.81
C LYS A 262 6.82 16.22 -21.14
N VAL A 263 7.59 15.56 -20.27
CA VAL A 263 7.84 14.12 -20.35
C VAL A 263 6.59 13.38 -19.91
N HIS A 264 6.10 12.44 -20.73
CA HIS A 264 4.94 11.61 -20.41
C HIS A 264 5.11 10.85 -19.09
N SER A 265 4.03 10.73 -18.32
CA SER A 265 4.03 10.15 -16.97
C SER A 265 4.46 8.69 -16.94
N GLU A 266 4.24 7.95 -18.03
CA GLU A 266 4.78 6.59 -18.18
C GLU A 266 6.29 6.54 -18.00
N ILE A 267 7.00 7.45 -18.67
CA ILE A 267 8.47 7.47 -18.66
C ILE A 267 8.97 7.82 -17.25
N THR A 268 8.33 8.78 -16.58
CA THR A 268 8.72 9.19 -15.23
C THR A 268 8.47 8.07 -14.21
N SER A 269 7.31 7.39 -14.28
CA SER A 269 7.00 6.23 -13.45
C SER A 269 7.92 5.04 -13.70
N ILE A 270 8.20 4.68 -14.96
CA ILE A 270 9.13 3.59 -15.30
C ILE A 270 10.53 3.90 -14.79
N LEU A 271 11.03 5.13 -14.96
CA LEU A 271 12.35 5.52 -14.46
C LEU A 271 12.43 5.45 -12.94
N PHE A 272 11.38 5.90 -12.23
CA PHE A 272 11.31 5.83 -10.78
C PHE A 272 11.33 4.38 -10.26
N LEU A 273 10.47 3.51 -10.81
CA LEU A 273 10.45 2.09 -10.46
C LEU A 273 11.77 1.40 -10.85
N SER A 274 12.35 1.75 -12.00
CA SER A 274 13.66 1.25 -12.42
C SER A 274 14.78 1.65 -11.46
N PHE A 275 14.74 2.89 -10.94
CA PHE A 275 15.69 3.36 -9.94
C PHE A 275 15.57 2.55 -8.64
N TYR A 276 14.35 2.26 -8.19
CA TYR A 276 14.11 1.35 -7.06
C TYR A 276 14.68 -0.04 -7.34
N VAL A 277 14.45 -0.60 -8.53
CA VAL A 277 14.99 -1.92 -8.92
C VAL A 277 16.51 -1.91 -8.88
N VAL A 278 17.16 -0.86 -9.42
CA VAL A 278 18.62 -0.74 -9.42
C VAL A 278 19.18 -0.66 -8.00
N ILE A 279 18.53 0.07 -7.10
CA ILE A 279 18.89 0.11 -5.68
C ILE A 279 18.87 -1.30 -5.07
N VAL A 280 17.73 -1.99 -5.20
CA VAL A 280 17.54 -3.32 -4.59
C VAL A 280 18.50 -4.34 -5.19
N TRP A 281 18.64 -4.34 -6.51
CA TRP A 281 19.55 -5.21 -7.24
C TRP A 281 21.01 -4.98 -6.83
N SER A 282 21.44 -3.72 -6.74
CA SER A 282 22.82 -3.39 -6.35
C SER A 282 23.16 -3.91 -4.96
N VAL A 283 22.21 -3.82 -4.02
CA VAL A 283 22.38 -4.33 -2.66
C VAL A 283 22.41 -5.85 -2.62
N ASP A 284 21.48 -6.54 -3.29
CA ASP A 284 21.49 -8.01 -3.31
C ASP A 284 22.82 -8.53 -3.88
N ARG A 285 23.33 -7.90 -4.95
CA ARG A 285 24.62 -8.28 -5.56
C ARG A 285 25.84 -8.01 -4.68
N GLN A 286 25.79 -6.98 -3.82
CA GLN A 286 26.87 -6.63 -2.91
C GLN A 286 26.83 -7.39 -1.59
N SER A 287 25.78 -8.17 -1.33
CA SER A 287 25.67 -9.02 -0.15
C SER A 287 26.65 -10.20 -0.22
N GLY A 288 27.92 -9.96 0.12
CA GLY A 288 29.01 -10.94 0.00
C GLY A 288 28.83 -12.22 0.83
N ASN A 289 27.90 -12.22 1.80
CA ASN A 289 27.46 -13.41 2.50
C ASN A 289 25.95 -13.31 2.80
N PRO A 290 25.08 -13.84 1.91
CA PRO A 290 23.63 -13.67 2.03
C PRO A 290 23.04 -14.41 3.26
N GLY A 291 23.82 -15.30 3.89
CA GLY A 291 23.49 -15.87 5.20
C GLY A 291 22.04 -16.41 5.28
N PRO A 292 21.28 -16.05 6.33
CA PRO A 292 19.88 -16.45 6.49
C PRO A 292 18.95 -15.98 5.38
N ALA A 293 19.30 -14.94 4.61
CA ALA A 293 18.42 -14.42 3.55
C ALA A 293 18.28 -15.38 2.37
N ARG A 294 19.09 -16.44 2.28
CA ARG A 294 18.99 -17.50 1.25
C ARG A 294 18.84 -18.90 1.86
N SER A 295 18.44 -18.99 3.13
CA SER A 295 18.18 -20.26 3.82
C SER A 295 16.71 -20.70 3.71
N GLY A 296 16.06 -20.39 2.59
CA GLY A 296 14.62 -20.53 2.45
C GLY A 296 14.10 -21.96 2.55
N ASN A 297 12.80 -22.06 2.80
CA ASN A 297 12.07 -23.32 2.81
C ASN A 297 11.26 -23.45 1.52
N ARG A 298 11.68 -24.38 0.65
CA ARG A 298 11.03 -24.66 -0.64
C ARG A 298 9.54 -25.02 -0.51
N TRP A 299 9.13 -25.53 0.66
CA TRP A 299 7.76 -25.95 0.96
C TRP A 299 7.01 -24.96 1.86
N TRP A 300 7.48 -23.71 1.94
CA TRP A 300 6.80 -22.67 2.71
C TRP A 300 5.44 -22.33 2.09
N PHE A 301 4.41 -22.27 2.93
CA PHE A 301 3.09 -21.76 2.62
C PHE A 301 2.45 -21.29 3.92
N ASP A 302 2.35 -19.97 4.10
CA ASP A 302 1.69 -19.37 5.26
C ASP A 302 0.47 -18.51 4.84
N GLU A 303 -0.09 -17.76 5.79
CA GLU A 303 -1.28 -16.94 5.55
C GLU A 303 -1.06 -15.90 4.43
N LEU A 304 0.15 -15.36 4.28
CA LEU A 304 0.48 -14.38 3.24
C LEU A 304 0.67 -15.04 1.88
N ALA A 305 1.24 -16.25 1.83
CA ALA A 305 1.28 -17.05 0.61
C ALA A 305 -0.13 -17.31 0.06
N CYS A 306 -1.02 -17.72 0.98
CA CYS A 306 -2.42 -17.96 0.68
C CYS A 306 -3.10 -16.68 0.19
N ALA A 307 -2.83 -15.55 0.84
CA ALA A 307 -3.39 -14.26 0.46
C ALA A 307 -3.00 -13.86 -0.98
N VAL A 308 -1.71 -13.90 -1.33
CA VAL A 308 -1.22 -13.61 -2.69
C VAL A 308 -1.82 -14.57 -3.72
N ALA A 309 -1.90 -15.85 -3.40
CA ALA A 309 -2.48 -16.85 -4.30
C ALA A 309 -3.97 -16.59 -4.54
N LEU A 310 -4.75 -16.31 -3.50
CA LEU A 310 -6.17 -16.00 -3.60
C LEU A 310 -6.43 -14.74 -4.41
N GLU A 311 -5.64 -13.68 -4.16
CA GLU A 311 -5.73 -12.42 -4.90
C GLU A 311 -5.48 -12.61 -6.40
N TYR A 312 -4.36 -13.22 -6.77
CA TYR A 312 -4.00 -13.39 -8.17
C TYR A 312 -4.94 -14.37 -8.90
N LEU A 313 -5.33 -15.48 -8.25
CA LEU A 313 -6.33 -16.38 -8.82
C LEU A 313 -7.68 -15.69 -9.02
N PHE A 314 -8.06 -14.80 -8.10
CA PHE A 314 -9.28 -14.02 -8.24
C PHE A 314 -9.22 -13.11 -9.46
N PHE A 315 -8.16 -12.31 -9.65
CA PHE A 315 -8.07 -11.42 -10.82
C PHE A 315 -7.93 -12.18 -12.14
N MET A 316 -7.17 -13.29 -12.15
CA MET A 316 -7.08 -14.18 -13.30
C MET A 316 -8.45 -14.78 -13.68
N THR A 317 -9.30 -15.07 -12.69
CA THR A 317 -10.65 -15.56 -12.93
C THR A 317 -11.57 -14.41 -13.38
N LEU A 318 -11.50 -13.27 -12.70
CA LEU A 318 -12.34 -12.10 -12.95
C LEU A 318 -12.18 -11.59 -14.37
N VAL A 319 -10.97 -11.51 -14.91
CA VAL A 319 -10.75 -11.04 -16.29
C VAL A 319 -11.39 -11.97 -17.35
N VAL A 320 -11.56 -13.25 -17.04
CA VAL A 320 -12.18 -14.22 -17.95
C VAL A 320 -13.70 -14.14 -17.88
N ILE A 321 -14.26 -14.11 -16.67
CA ILE A 321 -15.72 -14.25 -16.46
C ILE A 321 -16.45 -12.92 -16.27
N GLY A 322 -15.72 -11.86 -15.90
CA GLY A 322 -16.25 -10.52 -15.62
C GLY A 322 -16.94 -9.94 -16.86
N GLN A 323 -18.06 -9.26 -16.64
CA GLN A 323 -18.84 -8.63 -17.70
C GLN A 323 -19.07 -7.16 -17.36
N PRO A 324 -18.07 -6.30 -17.62
CA PRO A 324 -18.16 -4.86 -17.37
C PRO A 324 -19.42 -4.22 -17.95
N SER A 325 -19.90 -4.67 -19.11
CA SER A 325 -21.10 -4.15 -19.77
C SER A 325 -22.41 -4.36 -19.00
N GLN A 326 -22.42 -5.27 -18.03
CA GLN A 326 -23.58 -5.54 -17.17
C GLN A 326 -23.54 -4.75 -15.85
N ILE A 327 -22.47 -4.00 -15.61
CA ILE A 327 -22.27 -3.27 -14.37
C ILE A 327 -23.04 -1.96 -14.41
N VAL A 328 -23.77 -1.71 -13.32
CA VAL A 328 -24.40 -0.43 -13.01
C VAL A 328 -23.89 0.02 -11.64
N ALA A 329 -23.00 1.01 -11.64
CA ALA A 329 -22.42 1.57 -10.43
C ALA A 329 -23.18 2.85 -10.05
N GLU A 330 -24.17 2.69 -9.17
CA GLU A 330 -24.89 3.82 -8.56
C GLU A 330 -24.14 4.29 -7.31
N GLY A 331 -23.83 5.58 -7.26
CA GLY A 331 -23.07 6.13 -6.14
C GLY A 331 -22.68 7.58 -6.34
N LEU A 332 -21.76 8.01 -5.48
CA LEU A 332 -21.11 9.30 -5.60
C LEU A 332 -20.02 9.22 -6.68
N HIS A 333 -20.06 10.14 -7.64
CA HIS A 333 -19.10 10.24 -8.75
C HIS A 333 -18.64 11.69 -8.94
N GLN A 334 -17.79 11.93 -9.95
CA GLN A 334 -17.46 13.30 -10.34
C GLN A 334 -18.73 14.08 -10.66
N ALA A 335 -18.94 15.21 -10.00
CA ALA A 335 -20.17 15.97 -10.16
C ALA A 335 -20.40 16.40 -11.62
N VAL A 336 -21.61 16.22 -12.13
CA VAL A 336 -22.02 16.65 -13.47
C VAL A 336 -22.62 18.05 -13.36
N GLY A 337 -22.19 18.94 -14.24
CA GLY A 337 -22.51 20.36 -14.17
C GLY A 337 -22.01 21.14 -15.38
N PRO A 338 -21.99 22.48 -15.33
CA PRO A 338 -21.63 23.27 -16.49
C PRO A 338 -20.14 23.13 -16.85
N CYS A 339 -19.86 22.75 -18.10
CA CYS A 339 -18.51 22.45 -18.61
C CYS A 339 -17.49 23.59 -18.59
N ASN A 340 -17.94 24.84 -18.46
CA ASN A 340 -17.08 26.01 -18.56
C ASN A 340 -16.34 26.33 -17.24
N TYR A 341 -16.66 25.63 -16.16
CA TYR A 341 -16.04 25.86 -14.85
C TYR A 341 -14.76 25.04 -14.71
N THR A 342 -13.66 25.73 -14.47
CA THR A 342 -12.35 25.14 -14.19
C THR A 342 -11.90 25.45 -12.78
N GLN A 343 -11.25 24.49 -12.15
CA GLN A 343 -10.58 24.62 -10.86
C GLN A 343 -9.06 24.69 -11.06
N LYS A 344 -8.40 25.47 -10.22
CA LYS A 344 -6.93 25.54 -10.17
C LYS A 344 -6.41 24.38 -9.34
N VAL A 345 -5.36 23.72 -9.81
CA VAL A 345 -4.63 22.67 -9.11
C VAL A 345 -3.24 23.20 -8.80
N GLN A 346 -2.89 23.35 -7.52
CA GLN A 346 -1.57 23.80 -7.12
C GLN A 346 -0.62 22.61 -7.00
N THR A 347 0.46 22.65 -7.78
CA THR A 347 1.53 21.67 -7.63
C THR A 347 2.48 22.09 -6.49
N PRO A 348 3.12 21.14 -5.80
CA PRO A 348 4.18 21.40 -4.83
C PRO A 348 5.34 22.29 -5.34
N THR A 349 5.53 22.37 -6.67
CA THR A 349 6.57 23.23 -7.28
C THR A 349 6.14 24.69 -7.45
N GLY A 350 4.89 25.02 -7.07
CA GLY A 350 4.32 26.35 -7.23
C GLY A 350 3.71 26.61 -8.61
N LEU A 351 3.72 25.63 -9.52
CA LEU A 351 2.98 25.71 -10.79
C LEU A 351 1.50 25.52 -10.53
N VAL A 352 0.68 26.34 -11.21
CA VAL A 352 -0.78 26.26 -11.15
C VAL A 352 -1.28 25.65 -12.44
N LEU A 353 -1.80 24.42 -12.35
CA LEU A 353 -2.48 23.74 -13.43
C LEU A 353 -3.99 23.98 -13.34
N GLN A 354 -4.74 23.54 -14.35
CA GLN A 354 -6.20 23.66 -14.38
C GLN A 354 -6.84 22.32 -14.71
N LYS A 355 -7.95 22.01 -14.05
CA LYS A 355 -8.84 20.88 -14.37
C LYS A 355 -10.29 21.37 -14.45
N LYS A 356 -11.17 20.65 -15.15
CA LYS A 356 -12.62 20.97 -15.12
C LYS A 356 -13.16 20.63 -13.74
N MET A 357 -14.04 21.47 -13.20
CA MET A 357 -14.69 21.21 -11.91
C MET A 357 -15.76 20.11 -12.03
N PHE A 358 -16.42 20.03 -13.18
CA PHE A 358 -17.52 19.11 -13.43
C PHE A 358 -17.20 18.16 -14.58
N LEU A 359 -17.79 16.95 -14.52
CA LEU A 359 -17.83 16.03 -15.64
C LEU A 359 -18.75 16.58 -16.72
N CYS A 360 -18.22 16.65 -17.94
CA CYS A 360 -18.96 17.05 -19.12
C CYS A 360 -19.67 15.85 -19.74
N ALA A 361 -20.94 15.61 -19.38
CA ALA A 361 -21.68 14.44 -19.83
C ALA A 361 -21.74 14.27 -21.37
N ASP A 362 -21.66 15.37 -22.14
CA ASP A 362 -21.63 15.34 -23.60
C ASP A 362 -20.21 15.26 -24.21
N ASN A 363 -19.16 15.48 -23.43
CA ASN A 363 -17.77 15.59 -23.91
C ASN A 363 -16.76 15.25 -22.79
N TYR A 364 -16.69 13.97 -22.47
CA TYR A 364 -15.73 13.34 -21.56
C TYR A 364 -14.96 12.24 -22.32
N ASP A 365 -13.79 11.86 -21.83
CA ASP A 365 -12.87 10.92 -22.50
C ASP A 365 -12.60 9.70 -21.60
N GLU A 366 -13.67 9.11 -21.06
CA GLU A 366 -13.55 7.91 -20.21
C GLU A 366 -14.14 6.70 -20.93
N GLY A 367 -13.28 5.78 -21.41
CA GLY A 367 -13.71 4.65 -22.22
C GLY A 367 -14.21 3.43 -21.43
N TYR A 368 -14.10 3.43 -20.09
CA TYR A 368 -14.50 2.30 -19.24
C TYR A 368 -15.92 2.39 -18.67
N PHE A 369 -16.58 3.54 -18.78
CA PHE A 369 -17.99 3.71 -18.42
C PHE A 369 -18.74 4.63 -19.39
N ASP A 370 -20.06 4.50 -19.43
CA ASP A 370 -20.97 5.39 -20.14
C ASP A 370 -22.32 5.50 -19.41
N PHE A 371 -23.32 6.09 -20.07
CA PHE A 371 -24.67 6.29 -19.53
C PHE A 371 -25.74 5.40 -20.20
N LYS A 372 -25.36 4.33 -20.92
CA LYS A 372 -26.28 3.55 -21.76
C LYS A 372 -27.39 2.83 -21.00
N CYS A 373 -27.16 2.52 -19.73
CA CYS A 373 -28.12 1.85 -18.85
C CYS A 373 -29.20 2.82 -18.31
N LEU A 374 -29.03 4.13 -18.50
CA LEU A 374 -30.02 5.13 -18.10
C LEU A 374 -31.14 5.26 -19.15
N PRO A 375 -32.36 5.66 -18.75
CA PRO A 375 -33.45 5.90 -19.69
C PRO A 375 -33.05 6.92 -20.77
N GLY A 376 -33.06 6.50 -22.03
CA GLY A 376 -32.65 7.34 -23.16
C GLY A 376 -31.13 7.58 -23.26
N GLY A 377 -30.31 6.84 -22.51
CA GLY A 377 -28.85 6.94 -22.54
C GLY A 377 -28.29 8.26 -22.00
N LYS A 378 -29.07 8.97 -21.17
CA LYS A 378 -28.74 10.32 -20.69
C LYS A 378 -29.02 10.47 -19.20
N LEU A 379 -28.19 11.27 -18.56
CA LEU A 379 -28.41 11.72 -17.19
C LEU A 379 -29.59 12.69 -17.14
N LYS A 380 -30.43 12.53 -16.12
CA LYS A 380 -31.47 13.50 -15.80
C LYS A 380 -30.90 14.53 -14.82
N MET A 381 -30.66 15.75 -15.31
CA MET A 381 -30.20 16.85 -14.46
C MET A 381 -31.34 17.34 -13.54
N PRO A 382 -31.01 17.85 -12.34
CA PRO A 382 -31.96 18.53 -11.47
C PRO A 382 -32.62 19.75 -12.14
N ASP A 383 -33.91 19.97 -11.87
CA ASP A 383 -34.67 21.09 -12.46
C ASP A 383 -34.19 22.47 -11.97
N ASP A 384 -33.52 22.51 -10.81
CA ASP A 384 -32.93 23.72 -10.23
C ASP A 384 -31.55 24.08 -10.80
N GLY A 385 -31.01 23.23 -11.69
CA GLY A 385 -29.69 23.40 -12.29
C GLY A 385 -28.52 23.14 -11.34
N SER A 386 -28.78 22.55 -10.16
CA SER A 386 -27.72 22.16 -9.23
C SER A 386 -26.84 21.04 -9.81
N PRO A 387 -25.53 20.99 -9.46
CA PRO A 387 -24.67 19.90 -9.87
C PRO A 387 -25.17 18.55 -9.35
N LEU A 388 -25.07 17.51 -10.17
CA LEU A 388 -25.46 16.15 -9.83
C LEU A 388 -24.21 15.33 -9.47
N ASP A 389 -24.07 14.97 -8.19
CA ASP A 389 -22.93 14.21 -7.66
C ASP A 389 -23.27 12.73 -7.39
N TRP A 390 -24.54 12.42 -7.13
CA TRP A 390 -25.04 11.05 -6.97
C TRP A 390 -25.81 10.57 -8.19
N TYR A 391 -25.23 9.64 -8.97
CA TYR A 391 -25.85 9.09 -10.16
C TYR A 391 -25.35 7.68 -10.48
N ALA A 392 -25.98 7.03 -11.47
CA ALA A 392 -25.54 5.73 -11.95
C ALA A 392 -24.73 5.86 -13.24
N ILE A 393 -23.63 5.12 -13.29
CA ILE A 393 -22.81 4.91 -14.49
C ILE A 393 -22.82 3.44 -14.88
N CYS A 394 -22.56 3.17 -16.15
CA CYS A 394 -22.69 1.85 -16.75
C CYS A 394 -21.32 1.42 -17.29
N GLY A 395 -20.82 0.25 -16.92
CA GLY A 395 -19.52 -0.20 -17.44
C GLY A 395 -19.55 -0.47 -18.94
N THR A 396 -18.41 -0.34 -19.63
CA THR A 396 -18.26 -0.67 -21.06
C THR A 396 -17.59 -2.02 -21.24
N ASP A 397 -17.99 -2.79 -22.27
CA ASP A 397 -17.35 -4.09 -22.53
C ASP A 397 -15.88 -3.94 -22.92
N TYR A 398 -15.13 -5.03 -22.87
CA TYR A 398 -13.75 -5.07 -23.32
C TYR A 398 -13.68 -4.80 -24.83
N GLU A 399 -12.87 -3.83 -25.25
CA GLU A 399 -12.53 -3.68 -26.67
C GLU A 399 -11.79 -4.92 -27.19
N ASN A 400 -10.83 -5.39 -26.40
CA ASN A 400 -10.08 -6.60 -26.65
C ASN A 400 -9.88 -7.39 -25.34
N ARG A 401 -10.81 -8.30 -25.04
CA ARG A 401 -10.73 -9.11 -23.81
C ARG A 401 -9.46 -9.96 -23.75
N ALA A 402 -8.98 -10.45 -24.89
CA ALA A 402 -7.79 -11.30 -24.93
C ALA A 402 -6.54 -10.55 -24.45
N GLU A 403 -6.43 -9.27 -24.79
CA GLU A 403 -5.35 -8.40 -24.34
C GLU A 403 -5.37 -8.19 -22.82
N TYR A 404 -6.55 -7.94 -22.24
CA TYR A 404 -6.73 -7.89 -20.77
C TYR A 404 -6.35 -9.22 -20.10
N ILE A 405 -6.76 -10.36 -20.69
CA ILE A 405 -6.38 -11.68 -20.17
C ILE A 405 -4.85 -11.84 -20.18
N VAL A 406 -4.19 -11.49 -21.29
CA VAL A 406 -2.74 -11.62 -21.43
C VAL A 406 -1.99 -10.76 -20.41
N ILE A 407 -2.39 -9.50 -20.22
CA ILE A 407 -1.71 -8.60 -19.28
C ILE A 407 -1.95 -9.02 -17.82
N VAL A 408 -3.19 -9.35 -17.45
CA VAL A 408 -3.52 -9.74 -16.07
C VAL A 408 -2.91 -11.10 -15.73
N TRP A 409 -3.07 -12.10 -16.58
CA TRP A 409 -2.45 -13.42 -16.34
C TRP A 409 -0.94 -13.34 -16.38
N GLY A 410 -0.37 -12.57 -17.30
CA GLY A 410 1.07 -12.33 -17.39
C GLY A 410 1.62 -11.71 -16.10
N ALA A 411 0.98 -10.64 -15.62
CA ALA A 411 1.34 -9.98 -14.36
C ALA A 411 1.19 -10.94 -13.17
N CYS A 412 0.04 -11.57 -12.99
CA CYS A 412 -0.22 -12.51 -11.88
C CYS A 412 0.77 -13.70 -11.87
N CYS A 413 1.09 -14.27 -13.03
CA CYS A 413 2.05 -15.38 -13.11
C CYS A 413 3.48 -14.91 -12.83
N LEU A 414 3.90 -13.80 -13.42
CA LEU A 414 5.25 -13.27 -13.24
C LEU A 414 5.48 -12.79 -11.80
N PHE A 415 4.59 -11.95 -11.29
CA PHE A 415 4.68 -11.43 -9.93
C PHE A 415 4.43 -12.53 -8.90
N GLY A 416 3.51 -13.46 -9.16
CA GLY A 416 3.31 -14.64 -8.33
C GLY A 416 4.57 -15.50 -8.23
N TYR A 417 5.31 -15.66 -9.34
CA TYR A 417 6.60 -16.33 -9.32
C TYR A 417 7.64 -15.54 -8.49
N ILE A 418 7.67 -14.21 -8.60
CA ILE A 418 8.55 -13.37 -7.75
C ILE A 418 8.20 -13.53 -6.28
N PHE A 419 6.93 -13.46 -5.89
CA PHE A 419 6.49 -13.68 -4.52
C PHE A 419 6.81 -15.09 -4.03
N TYR A 420 6.65 -16.11 -4.88
CA TYR A 420 7.08 -17.47 -4.54
C TYR A 420 8.58 -17.54 -4.26
N ASN A 421 9.43 -16.87 -5.06
CA ASN A 421 10.87 -16.79 -4.81
C ASN A 421 11.18 -16.06 -3.51
N LEU A 422 10.55 -14.88 -3.30
CA LEU A 422 10.70 -14.10 -2.08
C LEU A 422 10.36 -14.91 -0.85
N ALA A 423 9.34 -15.77 -0.94
CA ALA A 423 8.85 -16.43 0.23
C ALA A 423 9.44 -17.83 0.49
N SER A 424 9.70 -18.60 -0.57
CA SER A 424 10.22 -19.97 -0.47
C SER A 424 11.74 -20.05 -0.55
N TRP A 425 12.41 -19.12 -1.24
CA TRP A 425 13.87 -19.15 -1.41
C TRP A 425 14.60 -18.10 -0.58
N SER A 426 13.90 -17.09 -0.08
CA SER A 426 14.48 -16.15 0.89
C SER A 426 14.38 -16.68 2.33
N GLY A 427 15.01 -15.98 3.26
CA GLY A 427 15.05 -16.37 4.67
C GLY A 427 13.69 -16.49 5.35
N GLU A 428 13.68 -17.12 6.53
CA GLU A 428 12.48 -17.15 7.36
C GLU A 428 12.06 -15.74 7.79
N THR A 429 10.75 -15.55 7.98
CA THR A 429 10.20 -14.33 8.59
C THR A 429 10.97 -14.01 9.87
N PRO A 430 11.56 -12.80 9.99
CA PRO A 430 12.35 -12.45 11.16
C PRO A 430 11.63 -12.65 12.48
N VAL A 431 12.13 -13.55 13.32
CA VAL A 431 11.69 -13.62 14.72
C VAL A 431 12.24 -12.41 15.46
N ILE A 432 11.34 -11.59 16.00
CA ILE A 432 11.71 -10.38 16.71
C ILE A 432 12.06 -10.76 18.15
N PRO A 433 13.30 -10.55 18.61
CA PRO A 433 13.67 -10.89 19.97
C PRO A 433 12.85 -10.05 20.96
N ALA A 434 12.23 -10.70 21.93
CA ALA A 434 11.36 -10.07 22.91
C ALA A 434 11.91 -10.25 24.34
N LYS A 435 11.82 -9.20 25.18
CA LYS A 435 12.15 -9.30 26.60
C LYS A 435 11.11 -10.14 27.33
N VAL A 436 11.54 -11.26 27.90
CA VAL A 436 10.70 -12.12 28.74
C VAL A 436 10.78 -11.65 30.19
N TYR A 437 9.66 -11.15 30.72
CA TYR A 437 9.54 -10.82 32.14
C TYR A 437 9.02 -12.04 32.90
N GLY A 438 9.92 -12.77 33.53
CA GLY A 438 9.58 -13.84 34.46
C GLY A 438 10.47 -13.77 35.70
N PRO A 439 10.07 -14.40 36.82
CA PRO A 439 11.00 -14.63 37.92
C PRO A 439 12.22 -15.38 37.37
N PRO A 440 13.45 -15.07 37.83
CA PRO A 440 14.63 -15.80 37.39
C PRO A 440 14.36 -17.28 37.61
N ARG A 441 14.32 -18.07 36.53
CA ARG A 441 14.29 -19.53 36.65
C ARG A 441 15.49 -19.88 37.52
N LYS A 442 15.23 -20.38 38.74
CA LYS A 442 16.28 -21.00 39.56
C LYS A 442 17.00 -21.95 38.62
N LYS A 443 18.32 -21.78 38.46
CA LYS A 443 19.15 -22.76 37.76
C LYS A 443 18.72 -24.12 38.30
N PRO A 444 18.44 -25.12 37.44
CA PRO A 444 18.14 -26.45 37.95
C PRO A 444 19.30 -26.84 38.85
N GLU A 445 19.01 -26.99 40.15
CA GLU A 445 19.89 -27.72 41.05
C GLU A 445 20.18 -29.03 40.34
N THR A 446 21.45 -29.29 40.09
CA THR A 446 21.95 -30.59 39.67
C THR A 446 21.52 -31.61 40.71
N ARG A 447 20.29 -32.14 40.57
CA ARG A 447 19.88 -33.38 41.21
C ARG A 447 20.82 -34.44 40.65
N GLY A 448 21.69 -34.95 41.52
CA GLY A 448 22.57 -36.06 41.22
C GLY A 448 21.77 -37.16 40.53
N VAL A 449 22.14 -37.42 39.28
CA VAL A 449 21.62 -38.53 38.51
C VAL A 449 22.23 -39.79 39.13
N ASN A 450 21.44 -40.54 39.88
CA ASN A 450 21.71 -41.96 40.11
C ASN A 450 21.51 -42.69 38.78
N PRO A 451 22.53 -43.36 38.22
CA PRO A 451 22.40 -44.07 36.96
C PRO A 451 21.78 -45.44 37.24
N LEU A 452 20.49 -45.58 36.96
CA LEU A 452 19.88 -46.88 36.71
C LEU A 452 19.57 -46.91 35.21
N PHE A 453 20.20 -47.88 34.54
CA PHE A 453 20.18 -48.23 33.11
C PHE A 453 21.43 -47.83 32.31
N PRO A 454 22.33 -48.80 32.03
CA PRO A 454 23.35 -48.68 31.00
C PRO A 454 22.73 -49.06 29.65
N ASN A 455 23.09 -48.32 28.58
CA ASN A 455 23.32 -48.85 27.23
C ASN A 455 23.77 -47.74 26.26
N GLN A 456 25.10 -47.61 26.15
CA GLN A 456 25.95 -47.38 24.96
C GLN A 456 25.70 -46.23 23.95
N PRO A 457 26.73 -45.83 23.16
CA PRO A 457 28.17 -45.78 23.46
C PRO A 457 28.76 -44.36 23.26
N GLU A 458 29.83 -44.10 24.01
CA GLU A 458 30.69 -42.92 23.92
C GLU A 458 31.16 -42.63 22.49
N LYS A 459 30.94 -41.39 22.05
CA LYS A 459 31.75 -40.79 20.99
C LYS A 459 33.17 -40.60 21.51
N ILE A 460 34.11 -41.33 20.91
CA ILE A 460 35.55 -41.16 21.05
C ILE A 460 35.90 -39.71 20.74
N ILE A 461 36.42 -39.00 21.76
CA ILE A 461 37.03 -37.68 21.62
C ILE A 461 38.51 -37.92 21.32
N GLU A 462 38.96 -37.55 20.12
CA GLU A 462 40.38 -37.52 19.78
C GLU A 462 41.13 -36.49 20.66
N PRO A 463 42.32 -36.81 21.20
CA PRO A 463 43.08 -35.87 21.99
C PRO A 463 43.76 -34.80 21.12
N LYS A 464 43.62 -33.54 21.55
CA LYS A 464 44.40 -32.39 21.09
C LYS A 464 45.90 -32.68 21.14
N SER A 465 46.56 -32.66 19.98
CA SER A 465 48.02 -32.65 19.87
C SER A 465 48.60 -31.33 20.37
N THR A 466 49.53 -31.45 21.31
CA THR A 466 50.43 -30.41 21.82
C THR A 466 51.51 -30.08 20.79
N PRO A 467 52.01 -28.83 20.69
CA PRO A 467 53.30 -28.56 20.09
C PRO A 467 54.35 -28.25 21.17
N LYS A 468 55.38 -29.09 21.27
CA LYS A 468 56.66 -28.79 21.93
C LYS A 468 57.74 -28.68 20.85
N GLY A 469 58.61 -27.66 20.96
CA GLY A 469 60.05 -27.85 20.70
C GLY A 469 60.71 -27.14 19.49
N LYS A 470 61.09 -25.87 19.71
CA LYS A 470 62.35 -25.16 19.35
C LYS A 470 63.37 -25.74 18.31
N SER A 471 63.65 -24.88 17.30
CA SER A 471 64.96 -24.37 16.75
C SER A 471 65.97 -25.31 16.04
N PRO A 472 67.00 -24.79 15.31
CA PRO A 472 67.25 -23.46 14.68
C PRO A 472 67.77 -23.52 13.21
N GLY A 473 67.82 -22.40 12.46
CA GLY A 473 68.43 -22.42 11.10
C GLY A 473 68.48 -21.12 10.28
N ARG A 474 69.23 -20.13 10.76
CA ARG A 474 70.05 -19.11 10.05
C ARG A 474 70.03 -19.08 8.49
N LYS A 475 69.71 -17.91 7.89
CA LYS A 475 70.62 -17.11 7.01
C LYS A 475 69.95 -15.84 6.47
N SER A 476 70.55 -14.70 6.81
CA SER A 476 70.35 -13.36 6.24
C SER A 476 71.55 -13.00 5.36
N ALA A 477 71.33 -12.38 4.19
CA ALA A 477 72.30 -11.69 3.31
C ALA A 477 71.69 -11.62 1.89
N THR A 478 71.75 -10.60 1.05
CA THR A 478 72.15 -9.18 1.09
C THR A 478 71.66 -8.62 -0.26
N ALA A 479 71.18 -7.37 -0.34
CA ALA A 479 71.15 -6.63 -1.61
C ALA A 479 71.25 -5.11 -1.33
N PRO A 480 72.19 -4.38 -1.97
CA PRO A 480 72.43 -2.95 -1.76
C PRO A 480 71.78 -2.05 -2.84
N PRO A 481 71.90 -0.70 -2.71
CA PRO A 481 70.89 0.28 -3.12
C PRO A 481 71.29 1.13 -4.33
N THR A 482 70.32 1.86 -4.88
CA THR A 482 70.47 3.05 -5.76
C THR A 482 69.07 3.65 -5.91
N SER A 483 68.77 4.94 -5.98
CA SER A 483 69.48 6.20 -5.75
C SER A 483 68.47 7.29 -6.18
N ALA A 484 68.45 8.41 -5.44
CA ALA A 484 68.17 9.77 -5.92
C ALA A 484 66.81 10.12 -6.57
N SER A 485 66.02 10.88 -5.80
CA SER A 485 65.24 12.03 -6.29
C SER A 485 66.22 13.16 -6.69
N PRO A 486 65.92 14.10 -7.62
CA PRO A 486 65.10 15.26 -7.24
C PRO A 486 64.29 15.99 -8.36
N LYS A 487 63.26 16.73 -7.92
CA LYS A 487 62.80 18.08 -8.33
C LYS A 487 62.78 18.46 -9.84
N GLN A 488 61.63 18.97 -10.30
CA GLN A 488 61.39 20.36 -10.75
C GLN A 488 59.99 20.48 -11.42
N LEU A 489 59.08 21.33 -10.92
CA LEU A 489 58.87 22.74 -11.33
C LEU A 489 58.45 22.91 -12.81
N ARG A 490 57.16 23.22 -13.04
CA ARG A 490 56.76 24.42 -13.81
C ARG A 490 55.25 24.67 -13.79
N SER A 491 54.92 25.89 -13.39
CA SER A 491 53.68 26.59 -13.66
C SER A 491 53.59 26.98 -15.15
N ARG A 492 52.36 27.08 -15.69
CA ARG A 492 51.94 28.24 -16.48
C ARG A 492 50.43 28.31 -16.69
N SER A 493 49.93 29.52 -16.40
CA SER A 493 48.65 30.14 -16.75
C SER A 493 48.41 30.24 -18.25
N ASN A 494 47.14 30.14 -18.67
CA ASN A 494 46.38 31.05 -19.58
C ASN A 494 45.01 30.36 -19.80
N LYS A 495 43.82 30.88 -19.47
CA LYS A 495 43.14 32.17 -19.70
C LYS A 495 42.86 32.46 -21.19
N LYS A 496 41.61 32.20 -21.62
CA LYS A 496 40.72 32.96 -22.54
C LYS A 496 39.48 32.09 -22.90
N THR A 497 38.27 32.49 -22.49
CA THR A 497 37.20 33.18 -23.28
C THR A 497 36.72 32.32 -24.47
N ASP A 498 35.44 32.01 -24.66
CA ASP A 498 34.20 32.77 -24.40
C ASP A 498 33.14 32.04 -23.57
#